data_AF-A0A812TEP6-F1
#
_entry.id   AF-A0A812TEP6-F1
#
_cell.length_a   1.000
_cell.length_b   1.000
_cell.length_c   1.000
_cell.angle_alpha   90.00
_cell.angle_beta   90.00
_cell.angle_gamma   90.00
#
_symmetry.space_group_name_H-M   'P 1'
#
loop_
_entity.id
_entity.type
_entity.pdbx_description
1 polymer ?
#
loop_
_entity_poly.entity_id
_entity_poly.type
_entity_poly.pdbx_seq_one_letter_code
_entity_poly.pdbx_strand_id
1 'polypeptide(L)'
;LLQRFWLRRGGIPAFLGSKLPRGAAKNRIVLESSFGSGFLKHVDASQARESAFFAFYSFTEADADSRKRIRPLIEGFGVILLSFWESFDWVNNMQYLKAWMDDRLLSTHNVLSWSVASKTWLENFPLGYYFLAVRKDVGELRCDPELNCGPSTVVPQLTSRHLYDAIRTSSRRQRGNASVASNVPVKMMRK
;
A
#
# COMPACT_ATOMS: atom_id res chain seq x y z
N LEU A 1 -12.56 -7.33 -11.61
CA LEU A 1 -11.97 -6.68 -12.80
C LEU A 1 -10.46 -6.43 -12.57
N LEU A 2 -9.63 -7.48 -12.56
CA LEU A 2 -8.18 -7.37 -12.27
C LEU A 2 -7.36 -7.07 -13.53
N GLN A 3 -7.92 -6.25 -14.44
CA GLN A 3 -7.61 -6.30 -15.87
C GLN A 3 -7.17 -4.98 -16.50
N ARG A 4 -7.00 -3.89 -15.77
CA ARG A 4 -6.63 -2.60 -16.38
C ARG A 4 -5.60 -1.89 -15.54
N PHE A 5 -4.73 -1.17 -16.25
CA PHE A 5 -3.46 -0.60 -15.81
C PHE A 5 -2.36 -1.65 -15.75
N TRP A 6 -1.66 -1.84 -16.88
CA TRP A 6 -0.19 -2.01 -16.96
C TRP A 6 0.23 -2.01 -18.44
N LEU A 7 -0.17 -0.97 -19.18
CA LEU A 7 0.27 -0.75 -20.56
C LEU A 7 0.30 0.76 -20.83
N ARG A 8 1.42 1.43 -20.56
CA ARG A 8 1.68 2.71 -21.26
C ARG A 8 3.14 3.06 -21.55
N ARG A 9 4.14 2.34 -21.02
CA ARG A 9 5.56 2.70 -21.32
C ARG A 9 6.54 1.54 -21.58
N GLY A 10 6.10 0.30 -21.69
CA GLY A 10 7.05 -0.84 -21.73
C GLY A 10 7.34 -1.48 -23.09
N GLY A 11 6.43 -1.41 -24.07
CA GLY A 11 6.60 -2.19 -25.32
C GLY A 11 6.65 -3.72 -25.12
N ILE A 12 6.36 -4.22 -23.91
CA ILE A 12 6.38 -5.66 -23.60
C ILE A 12 5.03 -6.26 -24.03
N PRO A 13 5.00 -7.25 -24.94
CA PRO A 13 3.77 -7.89 -25.37
C PRO A 13 3.12 -8.61 -24.18
N ALA A 14 1.87 -8.25 -23.91
CA ALA A 14 1.08 -8.84 -22.84
C ALA A 14 0.11 -9.88 -23.43
N PHE A 15 0.18 -11.12 -22.95
CA PHE A 15 -0.67 -12.20 -23.45
C PHE A 15 -1.91 -12.36 -22.56
N LEU A 16 -3.08 -12.43 -23.18
CA LEU A 16 -4.36 -12.58 -22.51
C LEU A 16 -4.85 -14.02 -22.73
N GLY A 17 -4.88 -14.86 -21.68
CA GLY A 17 -5.45 -16.21 -21.80
C GLY A 17 -4.91 -17.26 -20.84
N SER A 18 -5.79 -18.19 -20.47
CA SER A 18 -5.57 -19.32 -19.56
C SER A 18 -4.73 -20.47 -20.12
N LYS A 19 -4.26 -20.35 -21.38
CA LYS A 19 -3.44 -21.34 -22.07
C LYS A 19 -2.29 -20.65 -22.80
N LEU A 20 -1.21 -20.37 -22.09
CA LEU A 20 0.05 -19.98 -22.72
C LEU A 20 0.85 -21.23 -23.12
N PRO A 21 1.42 -21.28 -24.34
CA PRO A 21 2.37 -22.33 -24.71
C PRO A 21 3.52 -22.38 -23.70
N ARG A 22 4.01 -23.59 -23.36
CA ARG A 22 5.17 -23.76 -22.45
C ARG A 22 6.34 -22.89 -22.97
N GLY A 23 6.82 -21.98 -22.13
CA GLY A 23 7.91 -21.06 -22.46
C GLY A 23 7.49 -19.68 -22.97
N ALA A 24 6.23 -19.48 -23.37
CA ALA A 24 5.75 -18.17 -23.86
C ALA A 24 5.69 -17.09 -22.76
N ALA A 25 5.64 -17.49 -21.49
CA ALA A 25 5.61 -16.60 -20.34
C ALA A 25 7.00 -16.20 -19.81
N LYS A 26 8.09 -16.86 -20.26
CA LYS A 26 9.43 -16.61 -19.73
C LYS A 26 9.86 -15.19 -20.11
N ASN A 27 10.13 -14.36 -19.11
CA ASN A 27 10.49 -12.94 -19.24
C ASN A 27 9.39 -12.06 -19.91
N ARG A 28 8.11 -12.43 -19.78
CA ARG A 28 6.98 -11.67 -20.36
C ARG A 28 5.89 -11.39 -19.33
N ILE A 29 5.05 -10.39 -19.61
CA ILE A 29 3.89 -10.04 -18.79
C ILE A 29 2.71 -10.92 -19.21
N VAL A 30 2.16 -11.67 -18.25
CA VAL A 30 0.97 -12.52 -18.45
C VAL A 30 -0.25 -11.81 -17.86
N LEU A 31 -1.27 -11.57 -18.67
CA LEU A 31 -2.56 -11.03 -18.24
C LEU A 31 -3.53 -12.19 -18.02
N GLU A 32 -3.64 -12.65 -16.78
CA GLU A 32 -4.59 -13.69 -16.41
C GLU A 32 -5.86 -13.13 -15.79
N SER A 33 -6.99 -13.76 -16.12
CA SER A 33 -8.19 -13.62 -15.32
C SER A 33 -7.96 -14.29 -13.96
N SER A 34 -8.14 -13.55 -12.87
CA SER A 34 -8.01 -14.03 -11.49
C SER A 34 -9.00 -15.16 -11.10
N PHE A 35 -9.85 -15.61 -12.03
CA PHE A 35 -10.84 -16.66 -11.81
C PHE A 35 -10.29 -18.10 -11.88
N GLY A 36 -9.03 -18.31 -12.30
CA GLY A 36 -8.42 -19.65 -12.43
C GLY A 36 -7.23 -19.91 -11.49
N SER A 37 -6.93 -21.19 -11.20
CA SER A 37 -5.72 -21.61 -10.46
C SER A 37 -4.44 -21.60 -11.31
N GLY A 38 -4.54 -21.25 -12.60
CA GLY A 38 -3.42 -21.16 -13.54
C GLY A 38 -2.42 -20.08 -13.18
N PHE A 39 -2.87 -18.98 -12.57
CA PHE A 39 -2.03 -17.82 -12.26
C PHE A 39 -0.84 -18.17 -11.39
N LEU A 40 -1.05 -19.03 -10.39
CA LEU A 40 0.01 -19.49 -9.50
C LEU A 40 1.12 -20.26 -10.23
N LYS A 41 0.85 -20.84 -11.40
CA LYS A 41 1.84 -21.56 -12.21
C LYS A 41 2.75 -20.61 -13.00
N HIS A 42 2.36 -19.34 -13.13
CA HIS A 42 3.11 -18.31 -13.84
C HIS A 42 3.95 -17.42 -12.92
N VAL A 43 3.74 -17.52 -11.61
CA VAL A 43 4.53 -16.78 -10.62
C VAL A 43 5.61 -17.70 -10.08
N ASP A 44 6.87 -17.31 -10.28
CA ASP A 44 8.00 -17.99 -9.66
C ASP A 44 8.05 -17.61 -8.17
N ALA A 45 7.48 -18.47 -7.33
CA ALA A 45 7.45 -18.25 -5.88
C ALA A 45 8.85 -18.11 -5.26
N SER A 46 9.90 -18.61 -5.91
CA SER A 46 11.28 -18.45 -5.41
C SER A 46 11.77 -17.01 -5.48
N GLN A 47 11.21 -16.20 -6.40
CA GLN A 47 11.55 -14.79 -6.58
C GLN A 47 10.59 -13.83 -5.86
N ALA A 48 9.53 -14.35 -5.24
CA ALA A 48 8.51 -13.52 -4.60
C ALA A 48 9.13 -12.58 -3.56
N ARG A 49 10.04 -13.09 -2.73
CA ARG A 49 10.72 -12.32 -1.67
C ARG A 49 11.48 -11.09 -2.20
N GLU A 50 12.03 -11.17 -3.40
CA GLU A 50 12.80 -10.09 -4.04
C GLU A 50 11.92 -9.22 -4.96
N SER A 51 10.64 -9.54 -5.06
CA SER A 51 9.67 -8.87 -5.92
C SER A 51 8.75 -7.94 -5.13
N ALA A 52 8.09 -7.05 -5.86
CA ALA A 52 7.05 -6.18 -5.34
C ALA A 52 5.68 -6.50 -5.97
N PHE A 53 4.64 -6.49 -5.15
CA PHE A 53 3.24 -6.59 -5.58
C PHE A 53 2.57 -5.21 -5.52
N PHE A 54 2.02 -4.77 -6.64
CA PHE A 54 1.31 -3.50 -6.77
C PHE A 54 -0.12 -3.73 -7.22
N ALA A 55 -1.11 -3.23 -6.48
CA ALA A 55 -2.50 -3.22 -6.92
C ALA A 55 -3.18 -1.90 -6.57
N PHE A 56 -3.74 -1.24 -7.58
CA PHE A 56 -4.43 0.02 -7.41
C PHE A 56 -5.93 -0.21 -7.54
N TYR A 57 -6.64 -0.22 -6.41
CA TYR A 57 -8.07 -0.50 -6.22
C TYR A 57 -8.53 -1.93 -6.58
N SER A 58 -7.97 -2.50 -7.64
CA SER A 58 -8.38 -3.78 -8.23
C SER A 58 -8.36 -4.98 -7.26
N PHE A 59 -7.44 -5.00 -6.30
CA PHE A 59 -7.38 -6.06 -5.28
C PHE A 59 -8.59 -6.02 -4.34
N THR A 60 -8.91 -4.83 -3.83
CA THR A 60 -10.04 -4.60 -2.92
C THR A 60 -11.39 -4.46 -3.64
N GLU A 61 -11.39 -4.46 -4.97
CA GLU A 61 -12.60 -4.54 -5.81
C GLU A 61 -12.90 -5.97 -6.29
N ALA A 62 -11.96 -6.90 -6.12
CA ALA A 62 -12.20 -8.31 -6.42
C ALA A 62 -13.19 -8.93 -5.41
N ASP A 63 -13.91 -9.98 -5.80
CA ASP A 63 -14.74 -10.74 -4.86
C ASP A 63 -13.90 -11.40 -3.75
N ALA A 64 -14.54 -11.73 -2.62
CA ALA A 64 -13.84 -12.26 -1.45
C ALA A 64 -13.10 -13.57 -1.71
N ASP A 65 -13.63 -14.44 -2.59
CA ASP A 65 -13.01 -15.71 -2.94
C ASP A 65 -11.74 -15.52 -3.76
N SER A 66 -11.77 -14.61 -4.74
CA SER A 66 -10.58 -14.20 -5.50
C SER A 66 -9.49 -13.68 -4.59
N ARG A 67 -9.83 -12.80 -3.64
CA ARG A 67 -8.85 -12.28 -2.66
C ARG A 67 -8.29 -13.40 -1.79
N LYS A 68 -9.15 -14.31 -1.30
CA LYS A 68 -8.73 -15.45 -0.47
C LYS A 68 -7.76 -16.38 -1.20
N ARG A 69 -7.96 -16.61 -2.50
CA ARG A 69 -7.09 -17.47 -3.32
C ARG A 69 -5.71 -16.86 -3.56
N ILE A 70 -5.62 -15.55 -3.79
CA ILE A 70 -4.36 -14.89 -4.16
C ILE A 70 -3.54 -14.43 -2.95
N ARG A 71 -4.17 -14.20 -1.79
CA ARG A 71 -3.49 -13.74 -0.55
C ARG A 71 -2.23 -14.55 -0.19
N PRO A 72 -2.24 -15.89 -0.15
CA PRO A 72 -1.05 -16.66 0.20
C PRO A 72 0.15 -16.38 -0.70
N LEU A 73 -0.09 -16.06 -1.97
CA LEU A 73 0.96 -15.68 -2.91
C LEU A 73 1.46 -14.26 -2.62
N ILE A 74 0.55 -13.30 -2.39
CA ILE A 74 0.90 -11.90 -2.09
C ILE A 74 1.72 -11.81 -0.79
N GLU A 75 1.40 -12.63 0.21
CA GLU A 75 2.14 -12.73 1.48
C GLU A 75 3.63 -13.10 1.30
N GLY A 76 4.01 -13.69 0.17
CA GLY A 76 5.40 -14.02 -0.14
C GLY A 76 6.24 -12.85 -0.65
N PHE A 77 5.60 -11.75 -1.08
CA PHE A 77 6.31 -10.63 -1.70
C PHE A 77 7.17 -9.85 -0.70
N GLY A 78 8.29 -9.29 -1.15
CA GLY A 78 9.13 -8.42 -0.34
C GLY A 78 8.46 -7.09 0.02
N VAL A 79 7.71 -6.56 -0.95
CA VAL A 79 6.97 -5.30 -0.84
C VAL A 79 5.56 -5.50 -1.37
N ILE A 80 4.56 -5.01 -0.66
CA ILE A 80 3.15 -5.03 -1.05
C ILE A 80 2.65 -3.58 -0.95
N LEU A 81 2.20 -3.01 -2.07
CA LEU A 81 1.57 -1.70 -2.08
C LEU A 81 0.18 -1.80 -2.70
N LEU A 82 -0.81 -1.38 -1.93
CA LEU A 82 -2.21 -1.31 -2.34
C LEU A 82 -2.70 0.14 -2.26
N SER A 83 -3.52 0.54 -3.23
CA SER A 83 -4.47 1.64 -3.04
C SER A 83 -5.88 1.08 -2.98
N PHE A 84 -6.74 1.63 -2.12
CA PHE A 84 -8.10 1.13 -1.94
C PHE A 84 -9.08 2.20 -1.45
N TRP A 85 -10.37 1.94 -1.67
CA TRP A 85 -11.48 2.68 -1.06
C TRP A 85 -11.86 2.03 0.28
N GLU A 86 -12.31 2.82 1.26
CA GLU A 86 -12.78 2.28 2.55
C GLU A 86 -13.81 1.15 2.37
N SER A 87 -14.74 1.33 1.45
CA SER A 87 -15.76 0.34 1.11
C SER A 87 -15.92 0.17 -0.39
N PHE A 88 -16.17 -1.06 -0.85
CA PHE A 88 -16.55 -1.35 -2.22
C PHE A 88 -17.54 -2.53 -2.22
N ASP A 89 -18.64 -2.40 -2.97
CA ASP A 89 -19.67 -3.43 -3.08
C ASP A 89 -20.10 -4.02 -1.71
N TRP A 90 -20.44 -3.12 -0.78
CA TRP A 90 -20.85 -3.45 0.61
C TRP A 90 -19.78 -4.12 1.48
N VAL A 91 -18.56 -4.34 0.97
CA VAL A 91 -17.43 -4.85 1.74
C VAL A 91 -16.67 -3.69 2.37
N ASN A 92 -16.50 -3.72 3.69
CA ASN A 92 -15.60 -2.83 4.41
C ASN A 92 -14.14 -3.31 4.23
N ASN A 93 -13.39 -2.64 3.36
CA ASN A 93 -12.02 -3.00 3.04
C ASN A 93 -11.05 -2.71 4.19
N MET A 94 -11.35 -1.71 5.04
CA MET A 94 -10.54 -1.42 6.22
C MET A 94 -10.58 -2.62 7.20
N GLN A 95 -11.77 -3.15 7.48
CA GLN A 95 -11.93 -4.32 8.34
C GLN A 95 -11.32 -5.57 7.71
N TYR A 96 -11.53 -5.77 6.40
CA TYR A 96 -10.95 -6.89 5.66
C TYR A 96 -9.40 -6.89 5.72
N LEU A 97 -8.77 -5.76 5.38
CA LEU A 97 -7.32 -5.62 5.40
C LEU A 97 -6.77 -5.71 6.83
N LYS A 98 -7.50 -5.20 7.83
CA LYS A 98 -7.12 -5.36 9.23
C LYS A 98 -7.07 -6.83 9.64
N ALA A 99 -8.10 -7.60 9.32
CA ALA A 99 -8.14 -9.02 9.65
C ALA A 99 -6.99 -9.79 8.98
N TRP A 100 -6.70 -9.50 7.71
CA TRP A 100 -5.57 -10.10 7.01
C TRP A 100 -4.22 -9.67 7.59
N MET A 101 -4.09 -8.39 7.94
CA MET A 101 -2.89 -7.83 8.56
C MET A 101 -2.58 -8.53 9.89
N ASP A 102 -3.58 -8.62 10.78
CA ASP A 102 -3.43 -9.19 12.12
C ASP A 102 -3.13 -10.70 12.08
N ASP A 103 -3.80 -11.44 11.20
CA ASP A 103 -3.65 -12.90 11.10
C ASP A 103 -2.33 -13.33 10.46
N ARG A 104 -1.85 -12.61 9.43
CA ARG A 104 -0.76 -13.08 8.57
C ARG A 104 0.38 -12.08 8.45
N LEU A 105 0.07 -10.85 8.03
CA LEU A 105 1.13 -9.93 7.57
C LEU A 105 2.01 -9.41 8.71
N LEU A 106 1.46 -9.09 9.88
CA LEU A 106 2.27 -8.51 10.99
C LEU A 106 3.36 -9.44 11.52
N SER A 107 3.24 -10.75 11.28
CA SER A 107 4.30 -11.71 11.63
C SER A 107 5.56 -11.48 10.78
N THR A 108 5.40 -11.18 9.49
CA THR A 108 6.46 -11.16 8.48
C THR A 108 6.81 -9.76 7.97
N HIS A 109 5.87 -8.81 8.04
CA HIS A 109 5.97 -7.47 7.48
C HIS A 109 5.81 -6.40 8.55
N ASN A 110 6.46 -5.27 8.30
CA ASN A 110 6.06 -3.97 8.85
C ASN A 110 4.97 -3.41 7.93
N VAL A 111 3.94 -2.79 8.50
CA VAL A 111 2.77 -2.29 7.76
C VAL A 111 2.52 -0.83 8.10
N LEU A 112 2.33 0.00 7.08
CA LEU A 112 1.99 1.41 7.18
C LEU A 112 0.82 1.71 6.25
N SER A 113 -0.21 2.37 6.79
CA SER A 113 -1.33 2.84 5.98
C SER A 113 -1.64 4.29 6.30
N TRP A 114 -2.00 5.07 5.27
CA TRP A 114 -2.40 6.46 5.42
C TRP A 114 -3.48 6.82 4.40
N SER A 115 -4.36 7.74 4.78
CA SER A 115 -5.37 8.32 3.91
C SER A 115 -4.75 9.33 2.96
N VAL A 116 -5.20 9.33 1.71
CA VAL A 116 -4.95 10.42 0.77
C VAL A 116 -5.82 11.60 1.22
N ALA A 117 -5.21 12.61 1.85
CA ALA A 117 -5.94 13.82 2.20
C ALA A 117 -6.46 14.48 0.91
N SER A 118 -7.78 14.59 0.78
CA SER A 118 -8.40 15.42 -0.26
C SER A 118 -8.11 16.89 0.11
N LYS A 119 -7.10 17.49 -0.52
CA LYS A 119 -6.89 18.95 -0.52
C LYS A 119 -7.46 19.63 -1.77
N THR A 120 -8.12 18.87 -2.65
CA THR A 120 -8.54 19.32 -3.97
C THR A 120 -10.01 19.02 -4.17
N TRP A 121 -10.86 20.06 -4.11
CA TRP A 121 -12.23 20.30 -4.66
C TRP A 121 -13.25 19.16 -4.84
N LEU A 122 -12.91 17.93 -4.49
CA LEU A 122 -13.70 16.72 -4.58
C LEU A 122 -14.02 16.31 -3.14
N GLU A 123 -14.70 17.21 -2.43
CA GLU A 123 -15.25 16.98 -1.09
C GLU A 123 -16.27 15.81 -1.07
N ASN A 124 -16.68 15.34 -2.25
CA ASN A 124 -17.67 14.28 -2.44
C ASN A 124 -17.08 12.91 -2.84
N PHE A 125 -15.75 12.76 -2.92
CA PHE A 125 -15.16 11.46 -3.26
C PHE A 125 -14.77 10.69 -2.00
N PRO A 126 -15.04 9.36 -1.96
CA PRO A 126 -14.67 8.54 -0.83
C PRO A 126 -13.17 8.62 -0.57
N LEU A 127 -12.80 8.63 0.71
CA LEU A 127 -11.39 8.67 1.12
C LEU A 127 -10.65 7.48 0.49
N GLY A 128 -9.62 7.80 -0.30
CA GLY A 128 -8.67 6.81 -0.80
C GLY A 128 -7.59 6.56 0.24
N TYR A 129 -7.08 5.33 0.29
CA TYR A 129 -6.06 4.92 1.24
C TYR A 129 -4.90 4.25 0.52
N TYR A 130 -3.69 4.45 1.05
CA TYR A 130 -2.53 3.64 0.74
C TYR A 130 -2.30 2.64 1.85
N PHE A 131 -1.92 1.42 1.47
CA PHE A 131 -1.47 0.36 2.36
C PHE A 131 -0.14 -0.16 1.83
N LEU A 132 0.92 -0.01 2.61
CA LEU A 132 2.25 -0.45 2.30
C LEU A 132 2.70 -1.47 3.34
N ALA A 133 3.09 -2.65 2.90
CA ALA A 133 3.73 -3.64 3.74
C ALA A 133 5.11 -3.98 3.17
N VAL A 134 6.13 -4.00 4.02
CA VAL A 134 7.50 -4.36 3.67
C VAL A 134 7.96 -5.44 4.62
N ARG A 135 8.51 -6.52 4.07
CA ARG A 135 9.05 -7.62 4.87
C ARG A 135 10.12 -7.11 5.85
N LYS A 136 10.07 -7.60 7.09
CA LYS A 136 10.99 -7.18 8.16
C LYS A 136 12.46 -7.49 7.84
N ASP A 137 12.69 -8.53 7.06
CA ASP A 137 14.03 -8.95 6.62
C ASP A 137 14.49 -8.27 5.31
N VAL A 138 13.64 -7.44 4.70
CA VAL A 138 13.95 -6.69 3.46
C VAL A 138 14.23 -5.22 3.76
N GLY A 139 13.47 -4.60 4.66
CA GLY A 139 13.70 -3.21 5.02
C GLY A 139 12.72 -2.64 6.05
N GLU A 140 12.97 -1.39 6.42
CA GLU A 140 12.14 -0.64 7.34
C GLU A 140 11.12 0.24 6.61
N LEU A 141 10.04 0.59 7.31
CA LEU A 141 9.06 1.55 6.82
C LEU A 141 9.20 2.89 7.52
N ARG A 142 9.13 3.96 6.74
CA ARG A 142 9.04 5.33 7.24
C ARG A 142 7.87 6.04 6.60
N CYS A 143 7.16 6.80 7.42
CA CYS A 143 6.15 7.72 6.95
C CYS A 143 6.83 8.98 6.41
N ASP A 144 6.54 9.33 5.16
CA ASP A 144 7.15 10.48 4.49
C ASP A 144 6.13 11.63 4.27
N PRO A 145 6.39 12.83 4.83
CA PRO A 145 5.54 14.00 4.63
C PRO A 145 5.39 14.42 3.15
N GLU A 146 6.40 14.18 2.30
CA GLU A 146 6.31 14.49 0.87
C GLU A 146 5.25 13.64 0.16
N LEU A 147 4.96 12.45 0.70
CA LEU A 147 3.88 11.56 0.25
C LEU A 147 2.57 11.79 1.02
N ASN A 148 2.47 12.90 1.75
CA ASN A 148 1.35 13.22 2.62
C ASN A 148 1.09 12.12 3.68
N CYS A 149 2.12 11.37 4.05
CA CYS A 149 2.09 10.48 5.19
C CYS A 149 2.51 11.27 6.43
N GLY A 150 1.61 11.39 7.40
CA GLY A 150 1.90 12.04 8.66
C GLY A 150 0.91 11.66 9.76
N PRO A 151 1.05 12.23 10.97
CA PRO A 151 0.22 11.88 12.12
C PRO A 151 -1.28 12.08 11.93
N SER A 152 -1.68 13.02 11.06
CA SER A 152 -3.08 13.31 10.75
C SER A 152 -3.66 12.46 9.61
N THR A 153 -2.81 11.77 8.85
CA THR A 153 -3.23 10.95 7.71
C THR A 153 -2.98 9.47 7.95
N VAL A 154 -2.09 9.09 8.87
CA VAL A 154 -1.84 7.69 9.23
C VAL A 154 -3.13 7.05 9.74
N VAL A 155 -3.36 5.80 9.34
CA VAL A 155 -4.50 4.98 9.73
C VAL A 155 -4.03 4.03 10.84
N PRO A 156 -4.33 4.30 12.12
CA PRO A 156 -3.77 3.53 13.23
C PRO A 156 -4.16 2.05 13.18
N GLN A 157 -5.40 1.75 12.77
CA GLN A 157 -5.93 0.39 12.71
C GLN A 157 -5.29 -0.49 11.62
N LEU A 158 -4.59 0.12 10.66
CA LEU A 158 -3.89 -0.54 9.55
C LEU A 158 -2.39 -0.20 9.54
N THR A 159 -1.84 0.19 10.68
CA THR A 159 -0.42 0.51 10.84
C THR A 159 0.14 -0.30 11.99
N SER A 160 1.34 -0.86 11.82
CA SER A 160 2.05 -1.54 12.89
C SER A 160 2.21 -0.63 14.09
N ARG A 161 1.90 -1.14 15.28
CA ARG A 161 1.86 -0.34 16.52
C ARG A 161 3.14 0.47 16.77
N HIS A 162 4.30 -0.15 16.60
CA HIS A 162 5.60 0.49 16.79
C HIS A 162 5.82 1.66 15.81
N LEU A 163 5.40 1.53 14.54
CA LEU A 163 5.48 2.62 13.56
C LEU A 163 4.53 3.76 13.91
N TYR A 164 3.29 3.44 14.29
CA TYR A 164 2.32 4.43 14.71
C TYR A 164 2.83 5.28 15.89
N ASP A 165 3.40 4.62 16.90
CA ASP A 165 3.98 5.29 18.07
C ASP A 165 5.18 6.18 17.69
N ALA A 166 6.04 5.73 16.77
CA ALA A 166 7.16 6.51 16.24
C ALA A 166 6.68 7.77 15.49
N ILE A 167 5.66 7.65 14.64
CA ILE A 167 5.07 8.78 13.89
C ILE A 167 4.43 9.79 14.84
N ARG A 168 3.72 9.31 15.87
CA ARG A 168 3.06 10.17 16.85
C ARG A 168 4.05 10.96 17.71
N THR A 169 5.17 10.33 18.09
CA THR A 169 6.19 10.96 18.95
C THR A 169 7.05 11.98 18.20
N SER A 170 7.40 11.72 16.93
CA SER A 170 8.14 12.67 16.10
C SER A 170 7.38 14.00 15.91
N SER A 171 6.07 13.93 15.76
CA SER A 171 5.20 15.11 15.67
C SER A 171 5.20 15.99 16.93
N ARG A 172 5.23 15.36 18.12
CA ARG A 172 5.26 16.10 19.40
C ARG A 172 6.56 16.87 19.56
N ARG A 173 7.71 16.28 19.16
CA ARG A 173 9.02 16.96 19.21
C ARG A 173 9.07 18.17 18.26
N GLN A 174 8.50 18.06 17.06
CA GLN A 174 8.43 19.20 16.13
C GLN A 174 7.60 20.37 16.69
N ARG A 175 6.46 20.10 17.35
CA ARG A 175 5.66 21.17 17.98
C ARG A 175 6.34 21.81 19.20
N GLY A 176 7.09 21.02 19.97
CA GLY A 176 7.86 21.54 21.13
C GLY A 176 9.01 22.46 20.73
N ASN A 177 9.67 22.20 19.60
CA ASN A 177 10.76 23.06 19.12
C ASN A 177 10.24 24.33 18.41
N ALA A 178 9.08 24.27 17.77
CA ALA A 178 8.45 25.45 17.15
C ALA A 178 7.97 26.51 18.17
N SER A 179 7.79 26.13 19.43
CA SER A 179 7.32 27.01 20.51
C SER A 179 8.46 27.71 21.28
N VAL A 180 9.73 27.44 20.95
CA VAL A 180 10.90 28.11 21.57
C VAL A 180 11.48 29.22 20.68
N ALA A 181 10.97 29.40 19.45
CA ALA A 181 11.41 30.42 18.51
C ALA A 181 10.55 31.70 18.56
N SER A 182 10.40 32.32 19.73
CA SER A 182 9.79 33.64 19.85
C SER A 182 10.24 34.34 21.13
N ASN A 183 11.51 34.78 21.15
CA ASN A 183 11.98 35.89 21.98
C ASN A 183 13.28 36.45 21.38
N VAL A 184 13.15 37.12 20.23
CA VAL A 184 14.17 38.06 19.77
C VAL A 184 13.75 39.45 20.29
N PRO A 185 14.48 40.06 21.23
CA PRO A 185 14.15 41.40 21.71
C PRO A 185 14.45 42.40 20.59
N VAL A 186 13.40 43.02 20.05
CA VAL A 186 13.54 44.17 19.14
C VAL A 186 14.06 45.35 19.96
N LYS A 187 15.35 45.64 19.83
CA LYS A 187 15.93 46.92 20.29
C LYS A 187 15.31 48.04 19.47
N MET A 188 14.40 48.81 20.07
CA MET A 188 13.97 50.11 19.56
C MET A 188 15.18 51.05 19.51
N MET A 189 15.66 51.37 18.31
CA MET A 189 16.45 52.58 18.11
C MET A 189 15.49 53.77 18.01
N ARG A 190 15.54 54.63 19.03
CA ARG A 190 14.93 55.96 19.00
C ARG A 190 15.86 56.92 18.26
N LYS A 191 15.24 57.66 17.31
CA LYS A 191 15.57 58.95 16.70
C LYS A 191 17.03 59.23 16.33
#